data_AF-A0A6N0LVC6-F1
#
_entry.id   AF-A0A6N0LVC6-F1
#
_cell.length_a   1.000
_cell.length_b   1.000
_cell.length_c   1.000
_cell.angle_alpha   90.00
_cell.angle_beta   90.00
_cell.angle_gamma   90.00
#
_symmetry.space_group_name_H-M   'P 1'
#
loop_
_entity.id
_entity.type
_entity.pdbx_description
1 polymer ?
#
loop_
_entity_poly.entity_id
_entity_poly.type
_entity_poly.pdbx_seq_one_letter_code
_entity_poly.pdbx_strand_id
1 'polypeptide(L)'
;MVVQEILTEYELIVDSYEQVRERPRDNEEQEKYFSGKKSNHTFKSQIIIMPDGRDIVDVVAGEPGPKSDITMFRENRDNFDPKQSFKGI
;
A
#
# COMPACT_ATOMS: atom_id res chain seq x y z
N MET A 1 10.01 -18.55 -10.68
CA MET A 1 9.81 -19.24 -9.39
C MET A 1 8.34 -19.63 -9.37
N VAL A 2 8.01 -20.92 -9.24
CA VAL A 2 6.67 -21.47 -9.55
C VAL A 2 5.51 -20.69 -8.91
N VAL A 3 5.70 -20.16 -7.69
CA VAL A 3 4.69 -19.37 -6.97
C VAL A 3 4.38 -18.02 -7.64
N GLN A 4 5.40 -17.28 -8.09
CA GLN A 4 5.19 -16.00 -8.79
C GLN A 4 4.50 -16.20 -10.14
N GLU A 5 4.81 -17.30 -10.84
CA GLU A 5 4.18 -17.64 -12.12
C GLU A 5 2.68 -17.95 -11.94
N ILE A 6 2.29 -18.68 -10.89
CA ILE A 6 0.88 -18.97 -10.60
C ILE A 6 0.09 -17.70 -10.25
N LEU A 7 0.68 -16.74 -9.53
CA LEU A 7 0.00 -15.48 -9.19
C LEU A 7 -0.40 -14.67 -10.43
N THR A 8 0.35 -14.79 -11.54
CA THR A 8 0.00 -14.10 -12.80
C THR A 8 -1.30 -14.59 -13.45
N GLU A 9 -1.82 -15.74 -13.02
CA GLU A 9 -3.14 -16.25 -13.45
C GLU A 9 -4.30 -15.49 -12.79
N TYR A 10 -4.03 -14.69 -11.76
CA TYR A 10 -5.04 -13.95 -10.99
C TYR A 10 -4.87 -12.44 -11.17
N GLU A 11 -6.00 -11.72 -11.23
CA GLU A 11 -6.02 -10.26 -11.10
C GLU A 11 -6.03 -9.90 -9.61
N LEU A 12 -4.87 -9.48 -9.08
CA LEU A 12 -4.73 -9.17 -7.66
C LEU A 12 -5.44 -7.86 -7.31
N ILE A 13 -6.10 -7.82 -6.16
CA ILE A 13 -6.80 -6.63 -5.69
C ILE A 13 -5.83 -5.83 -4.83
N VAL A 14 -5.66 -4.55 -5.16
CA VAL A 14 -4.85 -3.59 -4.42
C VAL A 14 -5.79 -2.63 -3.72
N ASP A 15 -5.59 -2.44 -2.42
CA ASP A 15 -6.26 -1.40 -1.66
C ASP A 15 -5.25 -0.67 -0.77
N SER A 16 -5.52 0.59 -0.47
CA SER A 16 -4.70 1.38 0.44
C SER A 16 -5.53 2.25 1.35
N TYR A 17 -5.04 2.44 2.58
CA TYR A 17 -5.78 3.12 3.61
C TYR A 17 -4.85 3.89 4.54
N GLU A 18 -5.42 4.91 5.20
CA GLU A 18 -4.72 5.72 6.19
C GLU A 18 -5.24 5.42 7.59
N GLN A 19 -4.33 5.23 8.52
CA GLN A 19 -4.60 4.99 9.94
C GLN A 19 -4.03 6.13 10.78
N VAL A 20 -4.83 6.66 11.70
CA VAL A 20 -4.37 7.70 12.64
C VAL A 20 -3.28 7.11 13.54
N ARG A 21 -2.23 7.90 13.77
CA ARG A 21 -1.13 7.59 14.69
C ARG A 21 -0.99 8.67 15.74
N GLU A 22 -0.15 8.40 16.74
CA GLU A 22 0.28 9.43 17.68
C GLU A 22 1.03 10.54 16.93
N ARG A 23 0.73 11.80 17.29
CA ARG A 23 1.44 12.97 16.79
C ARG A 23 2.93 12.85 17.15
N PRO A 24 3.84 12.89 16.16
CA PRO A 24 5.28 12.90 16.44
C PRO A 24 5.67 14.10 17.31
N ARG A 25 6.70 13.95 18.15
CA ARG A 25 7.24 15.05 18.96
C ARG A 25 8.14 15.97 18.17
N ASP A 26 8.93 15.39 17.26
CA ASP A 26 9.78 16.13 16.35
C ASP A 26 8.94 16.85 15.28
N ASN A 27 9.33 18.07 14.91
CA ASN A 27 8.53 18.90 13.99
C ASN A 27 8.66 18.45 12.53
N GLU A 28 9.85 18.02 12.09
CA GLU A 28 10.05 17.54 10.72
C GLU A 28 9.25 16.24 10.49
N GLU A 29 9.24 15.36 11.49
CA GLU A 29 8.42 14.15 11.47
C GLU A 29 6.91 14.47 11.54
N GLN A 30 6.48 15.54 12.20
CA GLN A 30 5.06 15.96 12.14
C GLN A 30 4.65 16.30 10.72
N GLU A 31 5.41 17.16 10.03
CA GLU A 31 5.10 17.57 8.66
C GLU A 31 5.05 16.38 7.71
N LYS A 32 6.03 15.47 7.83
CA LYS A 32 6.12 14.25 7.01
C LYS A 32 4.88 13.38 7.08
N TYR A 33 4.28 13.24 8.27
CA TYR A 33 3.15 12.32 8.49
C TYR A 33 1.79 13.00 8.54
N PHE A 34 1.72 14.33 8.43
CA PHE A 34 0.45 15.05 8.48
C PHE A 34 -0.33 14.95 7.17
N SER A 35 -1.40 14.15 7.17
CA SER A 35 -2.31 14.02 6.03
C SER A 35 -3.31 15.17 6.02
N GLY A 36 -3.20 16.03 5.00
CA GLY A 36 -4.17 17.11 4.77
C GLY A 36 -5.59 16.60 4.51
N LYS A 37 -5.74 15.42 3.89
CA LYS A 37 -7.05 14.79 3.63
C LYS A 37 -7.74 14.34 4.92
N LYS A 38 -6.97 13.81 5.87
CA LYS A 38 -7.50 13.33 7.17
C LYS A 38 -7.44 14.38 8.27
N SER A 39 -6.77 15.52 8.02
CA SER A 39 -6.49 16.57 9.00
C SER A 39 -5.84 16.00 10.28
N ASN A 40 -4.95 15.01 10.11
CA ASN A 40 -4.32 14.31 11.22
C ASN A 40 -2.98 13.68 10.79
N HIS A 41 -2.17 13.26 11.76
CA HIS A 41 -0.97 12.47 11.49
C HIS A 41 -1.38 11.02 11.25
N THR A 42 -1.03 10.48 10.09
CA THR A 42 -1.46 9.15 9.68
C THR A 42 -0.29 8.33 9.16
N PHE A 43 -0.37 7.02 9.36
CA PHE A 43 0.36 6.06 8.54
C PHE A 43 -0.49 5.68 7.35
N LYS A 44 0.16 5.35 6.25
CA LYS A 44 -0.46 4.73 5.10
C LYS A 44 -0.05 3.27 5.00
N SER A 45 -0.99 2.44 4.59
CA SER A 45 -0.75 1.03 4.32
C SER A 45 -1.38 0.63 2.99
N GLN A 46 -0.76 -0.31 2.31
CA GLN A 46 -1.27 -0.96 1.11
C GLN A 46 -1.34 -2.45 1.38
N ILE A 47 -2.41 -3.07 0.92
CA ILE A 47 -2.58 -4.52 0.94
C ILE A 47 -2.88 -5.00 -0.47
N ILE A 48 -2.26 -6.10 -0.85
CA ILE A 48 -2.52 -6.81 -2.09
C ILE A 48 -3.06 -8.17 -1.73
N ILE A 49 -4.25 -8.48 -2.22
CA ILE A 49 -4.97 -9.72 -1.89
C ILE A 49 -5.36 -10.49 -3.16
N MET A 50 -5.55 -11.79 -2.99
CA MET A 50 -6.18 -12.62 -4.00
C MET A 50 -7.66 -12.22 -4.21
N PRO A 51 -8.24 -12.50 -5.39
CA PRO A 51 -9.68 -12.34 -5.62
C PRO A 51 -10.53 -12.96 -4.51
N ASP A 52 -11.69 -12.35 -4.24
CA ASP A 52 -12.62 -12.72 -3.17
C ASP A 52 -12.03 -12.63 -1.75
N GLY A 53 -10.85 -11.99 -1.57
CA GLY A 53 -10.18 -11.88 -0.28
C GLY A 53 -9.69 -13.22 0.28
N ARG A 54 -9.38 -14.17 -0.60
CA ARG A 54 -8.98 -15.53 -0.21
C ARG A 54 -7.68 -15.58 0.58
N ASP A 55 -6.73 -14.72 0.22
CA ASP A 55 -5.42 -14.67 0.87
C ASP A 55 -4.77 -13.30 0.71
N ILE A 56 -3.83 -12.98 1.60
CA ILE A 56 -2.99 -11.80 1.53
C ILE A 56 -1.71 -12.17 0.80
N VAL A 57 -1.44 -11.46 -0.30
CA VAL A 57 -0.25 -11.68 -1.13
C VAL A 57 0.90 -10.79 -0.67
N ASP A 58 0.61 -9.52 -0.36
CA ASP A 58 1.62 -8.58 0.09
C ASP A 58 1.03 -7.46 0.96
N VAL A 59 1.86 -6.90 1.85
CA VAL A 59 1.50 -5.79 2.73
C VAL A 59 2.67 -4.81 2.83
N VAL A 60 2.38 -3.54 2.55
CA VAL A 60 3.27 -2.43 2.88
C VAL A 60 2.64 -1.62 4.01
N ALA A 61 3.35 -1.45 5.12
CA ALA A 61 2.85 -0.76 6.30
C ALA A 61 3.85 0.29 6.81
N GLY A 62 3.33 1.37 7.41
CA GLY A 62 4.14 2.40 8.08
C GLY A 62 4.61 3.54 7.19
N GLU A 63 4.18 3.61 5.93
CA GLU A 63 4.48 4.73 5.04
C GLU A 63 3.87 6.04 5.58
N PRO A 64 4.45 7.21 5.23
CA PRO A 64 3.84 8.48 5.55
C PRO A 64 2.43 8.61 4.97
N GLY A 65 1.46 8.97 5.81
CA GLY A 65 0.06 9.19 5.46
C GLY A 65 -0.18 9.96 4.15
N PRO A 66 0.52 11.09 3.91
CA PRO A 66 0.35 11.90 2.70
C PRO A 66 0.78 11.23 1.39
N LYS A 67 1.51 10.11 1.44
CA LYS A 67 1.98 9.41 0.24
C LYS A 67 0.80 9.03 -0.65
N SER A 68 0.89 9.25 -1.95
CA SER A 68 -0.21 8.93 -2.86
C SER A 68 -0.34 7.43 -3.11
N ASP A 69 -1.56 6.95 -3.31
CA ASP A 69 -1.87 5.53 -3.57
C ASP A 69 -1.08 5.02 -4.79
N ILE A 70 -1.07 5.80 -5.88
CA ILE A 70 -0.38 5.45 -7.13
C ILE A 70 1.15 5.41 -6.98
N THR A 71 1.74 6.32 -6.21
CA THR A 71 3.19 6.30 -5.93
C THR A 71 3.54 5.03 -5.18
N MET A 72 2.80 4.75 -4.10
CA MET A 72 3.01 3.57 -3.27
C MET A 72 2.84 2.26 -4.07
N PHE A 73 1.83 2.19 -4.94
CA PHE A 73 1.64 1.04 -5.81
C PHE A 73 2.77 0.85 -6.82
N ARG A 74 3.25 1.91 -7.47
CA ARG A 74 4.34 1.79 -8.45
C ARG A 74 5.62 1.25 -7.83
N GLU A 75 5.98 1.73 -6.65
CA GLU A 75 7.16 1.26 -5.92
C GLU A 75 7.03 -0.21 -5.51
N ASN A 76 5.82 -0.67 -5.18
CA ASN A 76 5.60 -2.04 -4.74
C ASN A 76 5.41 -3.04 -5.89
N ARG A 77 4.81 -2.60 -7.01
CA ARG A 77 4.54 -3.44 -8.19
C ARG A 77 5.81 -4.09 -8.75
N ASP A 78 6.95 -3.43 -8.64
CA ASP A 78 8.23 -3.92 -9.16
C ASP A 78 8.72 -5.20 -8.45
N ASN A 79 8.13 -5.57 -7.32
CA ASN A 79 8.38 -6.84 -6.62
C ASN A 79 7.63 -8.04 -7.25
N PHE A 80 6.71 -7.79 -8.18
CA PHE A 80 5.90 -8.81 -8.85
C PHE A 80 6.42 -9.11 -10.25
N ASP A 81 5.94 -10.22 -10.84
CA ASP A 81 6.23 -10.51 -12.24
C ASP A 81 5.72 -9.36 -13.14
N PRO A 82 6.46 -8.95 -14.19
CA PRO A 82 6.03 -7.88 -15.09
C PRO A 82 4.66 -8.09 -15.74
N LYS A 83 4.21 -9.35 -15.85
CA LYS A 83 2.89 -9.73 -16.39
C LYS A 83 1.78 -9.75 -15.35
N GLN A 84 2.07 -9.54 -14.07
CA GLN A 84 1.07 -9.52 -13.01
C GLN A 84 0.01 -8.45 -13.28
N SER A 85 -1.25 -8.86 -13.24
CA SER A 85 -2.39 -7.96 -13.33
C SER A 85 -2.90 -7.55 -11.95
N PHE A 86 -3.40 -6.32 -11.86
CA PHE A 86 -3.86 -5.69 -10.62
C PHE A 86 -5.15 -4.91 -10.87
N LYS A 87 -5.98 -4.78 -9.83
CA LYS A 87 -7.22 -4.01 -9.82
C LYS A 87 -7.34 -3.18 -8.53
N GLY A 88 -7.90 -1.98 -8.62
CA GLY A 88 -8.28 -1.16 -7.45
C GLY A 88 -7.43 0.08 -7.19
N ILE A 89 -6.43 0.36 -8.04
CA ILE A 89 -5.54 1.53 -7.95
C ILE A 89 -5.68 2.46 -9.16
#